data_AF-A0A379X4J6-F1
#
_entry.id   AF-A0A379X4J6-F1
#
_cell.length_a   1.000
_cell.length_b   1.000
_cell.length_c   1.000
_cell.angle_alpha   90.00
_cell.angle_beta   90.00
_cell.angle_gamma   90.00
#
_symmetry.space_group_name_H-M   'P 1'
#
loop_
_entity.id
_entity.type
_entity.pdbx_description
1 polymer ?
#
loop_
_entity_poly.entity_id
_entity_poly.type
_entity_poly.pdbx_seq_one_letter_code
_entity_poly.pdbx_strand_id
1 'polypeptide(L)' 'MSDTPPPIPTPITAIPHFAEGARRRGDTDRTIAVDAPRPPTVKTPGRTVNQWLASGELLSLDTPCEECGWLRDGACRCQ' A
#
# COMPACT_ATOMS: atom_id res chain seq x y z
N MET A 1 6.28 12.07 -7.54
CA MET A 1 6.95 10.77 -7.68
C MET A 1 5.87 9.72 -7.47
N SER A 2 5.64 8.83 -8.45
CA SER A 2 4.58 7.81 -8.31
C SER A 2 4.92 6.86 -7.17
N ASP A 3 4.02 6.77 -6.19
CA ASP A 3 4.14 5.96 -4.97
C ASP A 3 3.82 4.46 -5.23
N THR A 4 4.03 4.01 -6.48
CA THR A 4 3.75 2.64 -6.88
C THR A 4 4.95 1.78 -6.56
N PRO A 5 4.82 0.76 -5.70
CA PRO A 5 5.93 -0.13 -5.38
C PRO A 5 6.41 -0.86 -6.65
N PRO A 6 7.71 -1.19 -6.73
CA PRO A 6 8.25 -1.88 -7.90
C PRO A 6 7.58 -3.26 -8.07
N PRO A 7 7.32 -3.69 -9.31
CA PRO A 7 6.68 -4.98 -9.55
C PRO A 7 7.61 -6.14 -9.16
N ILE A 8 7.01 -7.25 -8.74
CA ILE A 8 7.70 -8.45 -8.24
C ILE A 8 7.90 -9.43 -9.42
N PRO A 9 9.15 -9.82 -9.74
CA PRO A 9 9.40 -10.88 -10.71
C PRO A 9 8.90 -12.22 -10.15
N THR A 10 7.93 -12.80 -10.84
CA THR A 10 7.20 -13.99 -10.39
C THR A 10 7.22 -15.06 -11.48
N PRO A 11 7.63 -16.31 -11.20
CA PRO A 11 7.50 -17.41 -12.15
C PRO A 11 6.03 -17.56 -12.57
N ILE A 12 5.76 -17.73 -13.87
CA ILE A 12 4.38 -17.83 -14.38
C ILE A 12 3.62 -19.01 -13.75
N THR A 13 4.34 -20.05 -13.35
CA THR A 13 3.83 -21.25 -12.68
C THR A 13 3.46 -21.03 -11.22
N ALA A 14 3.92 -19.95 -10.60
CA ALA A 14 3.55 -19.57 -9.23
C ALA A 14 2.15 -18.91 -9.15
N ILE A 15 1.57 -18.52 -10.29
CA ILE A 15 0.22 -17.95 -10.36
C ILE A 15 -0.77 -19.06 -10.77
N PRO A 16 -1.67 -19.52 -9.88
CA PRO A 16 -2.52 -20.69 -10.12
C PRO A 16 -3.33 -20.62 -11.42
N HIS A 17 -3.84 -19.44 -11.75
CA HIS A 17 -4.66 -19.22 -12.95
C HIS A 17 -3.86 -19.31 -14.27
N PHE A 18 -2.54 -19.14 -14.23
CA PHE A 18 -1.67 -19.23 -15.40
C PHE A 18 -0.87 -20.53 -15.49
N ALA A 19 -0.72 -21.26 -14.37
CA ALA A 19 0.14 -22.43 -14.27
C ALA A 19 -0.21 -23.53 -15.29
N GLU A 20 -1.49 -23.86 -15.45
CA GLU A 20 -1.93 -24.91 -16.38
C GLU A 20 -1.73 -24.50 -17.84
N GLY A 21 -2.04 -23.24 -18.18
CA GLY A 21 -1.81 -22.70 -19.52
C GLY A 21 -0.32 -22.65 -19.88
N ALA A 22 0.54 -22.32 -18.91
CA ALA A 22 1.99 -22.31 -19.09
C ALA A 22 2.54 -23.72 -19.35
N ARG A 23 2.08 -24.73 -18.60
CA ARG A 23 2.48 -26.13 -18.82
C ARG A 23 2.11 -26.62 -20.21
N ARG A 24 0.88 -26.37 -20.67
CA ARG A 24 0.42 -26.82 -22.00
C ARG A 24 1.21 -26.20 -23.16
N ARG A 25 1.73 -24.99 -22.97
CA ARG A 25 2.54 -24.28 -23.98
C ARG A 25 4.03 -24.54 -23.87
N GLY A 26 4.50 -25.20 -22.81
CA GLY A 26 5.93 -25.35 -22.52
C GLY A 26 6.59 -24.07 -21.99
N ASP A 27 5.81 -23.08 -21.55
CA ASP A 27 6.29 -21.77 -21.06
C ASP A 27 6.63 -21.79 -19.56
N THR A 28 7.07 -22.93 -18.99
CA THR A 28 7.19 -23.09 -17.53
C THR A 28 8.29 -22.24 -16.90
N ASP A 29 9.31 -21.88 -17.68
CA ASP A 29 10.48 -21.13 -17.21
C ASP A 29 10.29 -19.61 -17.31
N ARG A 30 9.12 -19.17 -17.78
CA ARG A 30 8.83 -17.75 -18.00
C ARG A 30 8.63 -17.03 -16.67
N THR A 31 9.28 -15.87 -16.52
CA THR A 31 9.04 -14.92 -15.42
C THR A 31 8.15 -13.78 -15.91
N ILE A 32 7.21 -13.34 -15.07
CA ILE A 32 6.32 -12.20 -15.32
C ILE A 32 6.40 -11.19 -14.17
N ALA A 33 6.12 -9.93 -14.46
CA ALA A 33 6.07 -8.87 -13.46
C ALA A 33 4.65 -8.79 -12.88
N VAL A 34 4.53 -8.93 -11.55
CA VAL A 34 3.26 -8.82 -10.83
C VAL A 34 3.30 -7.59 -9.95
N ASP A 35 2.20 -6.84 -9.86
CA ASP A 35 2.13 -5.69 -8.98
C ASP A 35 2.40 -6.10 -7.53
N ALA A 36 3.35 -5.42 -6.88
CA ALA A 36 3.54 -5.56 -5.45
C ALA A 36 2.28 -5.03 -4.73
N PRO A 37 1.77 -5.73 -3.69
CA PRO A 37 0.68 -5.20 -2.91
C PRO A 37 1.13 -3.87 -2.29
N ARG A 38 0.29 -2.84 -2.42
CA ARG A 38 0.51 -1.59 -1.70
C ARG A 38 0.47 -1.91 -0.20
N PRO A 39 1.50 -1.50 0.58
CA PRO A 39 1.46 -1.66 2.03
C PRO A 39 0.18 -1.01 2.57
N PRO A 40 -0.53 -1.66 3.51
CA PRO A 40 -1.70 -1.03 4.11
C PRO A 40 -1.26 0.20 4.90
N THR A 41 -1.88 1.35 4.62
CA THR A 41 -1.71 2.54 5.44
C THR A 41 -2.47 2.36 6.74
N VAL A 42 -1.76 2.01 7.82
CA VAL A 42 -2.36 1.87 9.16
C VAL A 42 -2.53 3.26 9.77
N LYS A 43 -3.77 3.78 9.76
CA LYS A 43 -4.11 5.01 10.50
C LYS A 43 -4.35 4.65 11.97
N THR A 44 -3.55 5.21 12.86
CA THR A 44 -3.74 5.04 14.30
C THR A 44 -4.78 6.06 14.78
N PRO A 45 -5.93 5.64 15.33
CA PRO A 45 -6.95 6.57 15.81
C PRO A 45 -6.41 7.54 16.86
N GLY A 46 -6.88 8.79 16.83
CA GLY A 46 -6.58 9.79 17.86
C GLY A 46 -5.22 10.50 17.72
N ARG A 47 -4.53 10.35 16.59
CA ARG A 47 -3.30 11.10 16.32
C ARG A 47 -3.57 12.45 15.66
N THR A 48 -2.75 13.45 15.99
CA THR A 48 -2.85 14.82 15.46
C THR A 48 -1.67 15.18 14.57
N VAL A 49 -1.91 16.05 13.58
CA VAL A 49 -0.82 16.65 12.78
C VAL A 49 0.01 17.48 13.75
N ASN A 50 1.33 17.32 13.75
CA ASN A 50 2.29 17.86 14.73
C ASN A 50 2.53 17.02 16.00
N GLN A 51 1.98 15.82 16.10
CA GLN A 51 2.39 14.88 17.15
C GLN A 51 3.76 14.27 16.82
N TRP A 52 4.66 14.20 17.79
CA TRP A 52 5.90 13.43 17.67
C TRP A 52 5.64 11.94 17.89
N LEU A 53 6.14 11.11 16.99
CA LEU A 53 6.14 9.67 17.13
C LEU A 53 7.24 9.22 18.10
N ALA A 54 7.06 8.04 18.71
CA ALA A 54 8.12 7.43 19.52
C ALA A 54 9.40 7.13 18.71
N SER A 55 9.31 7.10 17.38
CA SER A 55 10.45 7.04 16.46
C SER A 55 11.28 8.34 16.41
N GLY A 56 10.80 9.44 16.99
CA GLY A 56 11.41 10.76 16.88
C GLY A 56 11.10 11.47 15.57
N GLU A 57 10.16 10.96 14.77
CA GLU A 57 9.65 11.61 13.56
C GLU A 57 8.42 12.46 13.88
N LEU A 58 8.27 13.60 13.20
CA LEU A 58 7.04 14.38 13.25
C LEU A 58 5.99 13.67 12.41
N LEU A 59 4.81 13.44 12.97
CA LEU A 59 3.72 12.82 12.24
C LEU A 59 3.19 13.77 11.15
N SER A 60 3.51 13.44 9.91
CA SER A 60 2.80 13.95 8.73
C SER A 60 1.56 13.10 8.49
N LEU A 61 0.41 13.75 8.32
CA LEU A 61 -0.83 13.08 7.96
C LEU A 61 -1.28 13.53 6.59
N ASP A 62 -1.75 12.58 5.77
CA ASP A 62 -2.08 12.81 4.36
C ASP A 62 -3.25 13.78 4.14
N THR A 63 -4.14 13.94 5.12
CA THR A 63 -5.29 14.87 5.01
C THR A 63 -5.69 15.42 6.38
N PRO A 64 -5.17 16.59 6.78
CA PRO A 64 -5.71 17.36 7.90
C PRO A 64 -7.09 17.92 7.56
N CYS A 65 -8.01 17.94 8.53
CA CYS A 65 -9.19 18.80 8.47
C CYS A 65 -8.75 20.25 8.71
N GLU A 66 -9.12 21.15 7.80
CA GLU A 66 -8.72 22.57 7.88
C GLU A 66 -9.34 23.31 9.07
N GLU A 67 -10.52 22.89 9.54
CA GLU A 67 -11.22 23.55 10.65
C GLU A 67 -10.64 23.20 12.02
N CYS A 68 -10.25 21.93 12.21
CA CYS A 68 -9.94 21.40 13.52
C CYS A 68 -8.57 20.71 13.63
N GLY A 69 -7.85 20.54 12.51
CA GLY A 69 -6.51 19.92 12.48
C GLY A 69 -6.50 18.40 12.74
N TRP A 70 -7.67 17.79 12.95
CA TRP A 70 -7.86 16.35 13.12
C TRP A 70 -7.87 15.62 11.78
N LEU A 71 -7.61 14.31 11.79
CA LEU A 71 -7.72 13.45 10.62
C LEU A 71 -9.17 13.29 10.15
N ARG A 72 -9.40 13.38 8.83
CA ARG A 72 -10.59 12.78 8.18
C ARG A 72 -10.42 11.25 8.07
N ASP A 73 -10.22 10.59 9.20
CA ASP A 73 -10.15 9.13 9.35
C ASP A 73 -11.37 8.56 10.10
N GLY A 74 -12.43 9.35 10.23
CA GLY A 74 -13.65 9.02 10.97
C GLY A 74 -13.70 9.58 12.39
N ALA A 75 -12.57 10.07 12.95
CA ALA A 75 -12.55 10.77 14.24
C ALA A 75 -12.94 12.24 14.11
N CYS A 76 -12.59 12.90 13.00
CA CYS A 76 -13.05 14.25 12.68
C CYS A 76 -14.56 14.25 12.38
N ARG A 77 -15.32 14.98 13.20
CA ARG A 77 -16.76 15.25 13.00
C ARG A 77 -17.06 16.68 12.50
N CYS A 78 -16.01 17.44 12.18
CA CYS A 78 -16.10 18.75 11.57
C CYS A 78 -16.75 18.57 10.17
N GLN A 79 -17.79 19.37 9.86
CA GLN A 79 -18.66 19.18 8.68
C GLN A 79 -17.96 19.54 7.37
#